data_AF-A0A2I1FUL0-F1
#
_entry.id   AF-A0A2I1FUL0-F1
#
_cell.length_a   1.000
_cell.length_b   1.000
_cell.length_c   1.000
_cell.angle_alpha   90.00
_cell.angle_beta   90.00
_cell.angle_gamma   90.00
#
_symmetry.space_group_name_H-M   'P 1'
#
loop_
_entity.id
_entity.type
_entity.pdbx_description
1 polymer ?
#
loop_
_entity_poly.entity_id
_entity_poly.type
_entity_poly.pdbx_seq_one_letter_code
_entity_poly.pdbx_strand_id
1 'polypeptide(L)'
;PEKEIPIDPVTKLNNWDCPEAVDFNEFTKVLHQLRTTGTLPSTFQSKENDDNDNNDNNDDNHQNHHNHNHNHHNGDDDDDEWNILLVDGFLLYVNQDVINELDTKLFVNASYDTLKTRRENRSVYVTIEGFWVDPPNYFDDIVWPNYAKANKHILD
;
A
#
# COMPACT_ATOMS: atom_id res chain seq x y z
N PRO A 1 6.02 12.08 -4.43
CA PRO A 1 7.49 12.15 -4.63
C PRO A 1 8.21 12.42 -3.31
N GLU A 2 9.52 12.15 -3.15
CA GLU A 2 10.20 12.31 -1.85
C GLU A 2 10.12 13.76 -1.34
N LYS A 3 10.21 14.74 -2.26
CA LYS A 3 10.02 16.17 -1.96
C LYS A 3 8.64 16.56 -1.43
N GLU A 4 7.63 15.69 -1.61
CA GLU A 4 6.26 15.90 -1.13
C GLU A 4 6.04 15.25 0.24
N ILE A 5 7.00 14.47 0.74
CA ILE A 5 6.92 13.87 2.05
C ILE A 5 6.98 14.96 3.12
N PRO A 6 6.01 15.00 4.05
CA PRO A 6 6.01 15.98 5.13
C PRO A 6 7.27 15.87 6.00
N ILE A 7 7.78 17.01 6.48
CA ILE A 7 8.83 17.03 7.49
C ILE A 7 8.18 17.06 8.88
N ASP A 8 8.58 16.14 9.75
CA ASP A 8 8.13 16.18 11.14
C ASP A 8 8.65 17.46 11.82
N PRO A 9 7.76 18.27 12.43
CA PRO A 9 8.15 19.58 12.95
C PRO A 9 9.08 19.50 14.16
N VAL A 10 9.15 18.35 14.86
CA VAL A 10 9.97 18.16 16.07
C VAL A 10 11.33 17.60 15.71
N THR A 11 11.38 16.45 15.04
CA THR A 11 12.60 15.70 14.72
C THR A 11 13.31 16.22 13.48
N LYS A 12 12.60 16.97 12.61
CA LYS A 12 13.07 17.45 11.30
C LYS A 12 13.36 16.35 10.28
N LEU A 13 12.87 15.14 10.51
CA LEU A 13 12.99 14.02 9.59
C LEU A 13 11.83 13.98 8.60
N ASN A 14 12.05 13.41 7.40
CA ASN A 14 10.96 13.06 6.48
C ASN A 14 10.01 12.08 7.19
N ASN A 15 8.73 12.40 7.30
CA ASN A 15 7.72 11.57 7.94
C ASN A 15 6.94 10.81 6.88
N TRP A 16 7.41 9.61 6.55
CA TRP A 16 6.73 8.69 5.63
C TRP A 16 5.51 8.00 6.26
N ASP A 17 5.39 8.06 7.58
CA ASP A 17 4.47 7.24 8.35
C ASP A 17 3.23 8.04 8.82
N CYS A 18 2.90 9.15 8.16
CA CYS A 18 1.74 10.00 8.48
C CYS A 18 0.70 10.08 7.35
N PRO A 19 -0.58 10.37 7.67
CA PRO A 19 -1.64 10.48 6.67
C PRO A 19 -1.35 11.49 5.55
N GLU A 20 -0.65 12.57 5.86
CA GLU A 20 -0.29 13.62 4.90
C GLU A 20 0.72 13.15 3.85
N ALA A 21 1.41 12.03 4.07
CA ALA A 21 2.28 11.40 3.08
C ALA A 21 1.50 10.55 2.04
N VAL A 22 0.19 10.38 2.20
CA VAL A 22 -0.65 9.50 1.37
C VAL A 22 -1.72 10.32 0.64
N ASP A 23 -1.81 10.14 -0.68
CA ASP A 23 -2.91 10.69 -1.48
C ASP A 23 -4.16 9.80 -1.35
N PHE A 24 -4.89 9.95 -0.26
CA PHE A 24 -6.12 9.21 -0.01
C PHE A 24 -7.23 9.51 -1.02
N ASN A 25 -7.23 10.71 -1.62
CA ASN A 25 -8.25 11.07 -2.60
C ASN A 25 -8.10 10.21 -3.84
N GLU A 26 -6.88 10.12 -4.38
CA GLU A 26 -6.62 9.28 -5.55
C GLU A 26 -6.78 7.80 -5.22
N PHE A 27 -6.28 7.37 -4.06
CA PHE A 27 -6.42 5.98 -3.61
C PHE A 27 -7.89 5.54 -3.51
N THR A 28 -8.74 6.36 -2.89
CA THR A 28 -10.17 6.07 -2.75
C THR A 28 -10.87 5.99 -4.10
N LYS A 29 -10.54 6.88 -5.07
CA LYS A 29 -11.12 6.80 -6.42
C LYS A 29 -10.79 5.48 -7.11
N VAL A 30 -9.56 4.99 -6.97
CA VAL A 30 -9.14 3.69 -7.53
C VAL A 30 -9.93 2.56 -6.89
N LEU A 31 -10.05 2.55 -5.56
CA LEU A 31 -10.85 1.54 -4.84
C LEU A 31 -12.32 1.56 -5.27
N HIS A 32 -12.91 2.76 -5.36
CA HIS A 32 -14.30 2.94 -5.79
C HIS A 32 -14.53 2.41 -7.20
N GLN A 33 -13.60 2.68 -8.13
CA GLN A 33 -13.72 2.16 -9.49
C GLN A 33 -13.60 0.63 -9.50
N LEU A 34 -12.60 0.06 -8.84
CA LEU A 34 -12.45 -1.41 -8.76
C LEU A 34 -13.69 -2.07 -8.15
N ARG A 35 -14.26 -1.48 -7.10
CA ARG A 35 -15.47 -1.97 -6.44
C ARG A 35 -16.70 -1.94 -7.38
N THR A 36 -16.80 -0.92 -8.22
CA THR A 36 -17.99 -0.70 -9.08
C THR A 36 -17.89 -1.36 -10.46
N THR A 37 -16.69 -1.48 -11.03
CA THR A 37 -16.48 -1.94 -12.41
C THR A 37 -15.58 -3.16 -12.53
N GLY A 38 -14.97 -3.64 -11.43
CA GLY A 38 -14.00 -4.73 -11.46
C GLY A 38 -12.70 -4.41 -12.21
N THR A 39 -12.47 -3.15 -12.59
CA THR A 39 -11.37 -2.75 -13.49
C THR A 39 -10.66 -1.50 -13.00
N LEU A 40 -9.34 -1.45 -13.17
CA LEU A 40 -8.53 -0.27 -12.82
C LEU A 40 -8.88 0.93 -13.72
N PRO A 41 -8.72 2.18 -13.23
CA PRO A 41 -8.74 3.35 -14.08
C PRO A 41 -7.73 3.22 -15.21
N SER A 42 -8.10 3.59 -16.44
CA SER A 42 -7.17 3.55 -17.58
C SER A 42 -5.97 4.49 -17.43
N THR A 43 -6.08 5.46 -16.51
CA THR A 43 -5.03 6.41 -16.13
C THR A 43 -4.18 5.93 -14.96
N PHE A 44 -4.51 4.79 -14.34
CA PHE A 44 -3.75 4.25 -13.22
C PHE A 44 -2.36 3.84 -13.69
N GLN A 45 -1.35 4.30 -12.97
CA GLN A 45 0.05 3.93 -13.18
C GLN A 45 0.59 3.40 -11.86
N SER A 46 1.09 2.16 -11.87
CA SER A 46 1.78 1.63 -10.71
C SER A 46 3.00 2.48 -10.38
N LYS A 47 3.21 2.71 -9.09
CA LYS A 47 4.39 3.40 -8.55
C LYS A 47 5.40 2.42 -7.96
N GLU A 48 5.09 1.12 -7.97
CA GLU A 48 6.08 0.09 -7.63
C GLU A 48 7.14 0.04 -8.72
N ASN A 49 8.40 -0.11 -8.30
CA ASN A 49 9.48 -0.34 -9.24
C ASN A 49 9.33 -1.76 -9.79
N ASP A 50 9.39 -1.90 -11.12
CA ASP A 50 9.59 -3.19 -11.78
C ASP A 50 11.02 -3.67 -11.47
N ASP A 51 11.25 -4.17 -10.26
CA ASP A 51 12.48 -4.88 -9.90
C ASP A 51 12.49 -6.27 -10.57
N ASN A 52 12.41 -6.30 -11.90
CA ASN A 52 12.93 -7.40 -12.71
C ASN A 52 14.45 -7.28 -12.77
N ASP A 53 15.11 -7.36 -11.62
CA ASP A 53 16.54 -7.71 -11.53
C ASP A 53 16.68 -9.22 -11.23
N ASN A 54 15.82 -10.02 -11.87
CA ASN A 54 16.15 -11.41 -12.14
C ASN A 54 16.71 -11.46 -13.55
N ASN A 55 18.02 -11.66 -13.60
CA ASN A 55 18.81 -12.07 -14.75
C ASN A 55 18.40 -13.48 -15.20
N ASP A 56 17.11 -13.68 -15.48
CA ASP A 56 16.56 -14.87 -16.10
C ASP A 56 16.14 -14.46 -17.50
N ASN A 57 16.92 -14.89 -18.49
CA ASN A 57 16.62 -14.71 -19.90
C ASN A 57 15.37 -15.51 -20.24
N ASN A 58 14.20 -14.93 -20.00
CA ASN A 58 12.98 -15.31 -20.68
C ASN A 58 12.34 -14.02 -21.21
N ASP A 59 12.53 -13.82 -22.51
CA ASP A 59 11.59 -13.07 -23.34
C ASP A 59 10.16 -13.48 -22.94
N ASP A 60 9.38 -12.54 -22.39
CA ASP A 60 8.05 -12.20 -22.88
C ASP A 60 7.28 -11.29 -21.91
N ASN A 61 6.96 -10.08 -22.38
CA ASN A 61 5.73 -9.33 -22.07
C ASN A 61 5.35 -9.09 -20.58
N HIS A 62 6.07 -8.21 -19.89
CA HIS A 62 5.66 -7.71 -18.56
C HIS A 62 4.50 -6.70 -18.55
N GLN A 63 3.94 -6.32 -19.71
CA GLN A 63 2.74 -5.46 -19.76
C GLN A 63 1.40 -6.21 -19.95
N ASN A 64 1.41 -7.56 -20.07
CA ASN A 64 0.20 -8.31 -20.41
C ASN A 64 -0.42 -9.13 -19.26
N HIS A 65 0.05 -9.01 -18.01
CA HIS A 65 -0.44 -9.83 -16.90
C HIS A 65 -1.65 -9.25 -16.12
N HIS A 66 -2.39 -8.29 -16.67
CA HIS A 66 -3.57 -7.70 -15.99
C HIS A 66 -4.93 -8.00 -16.62
N ASN A 67 -4.98 -8.93 -17.57
CA ASN A 67 -6.26 -9.52 -17.99
C ASN A 67 -6.06 -11.03 -18.18
N HIS A 68 -6.04 -11.78 -17.07
CA HIS A 68 -6.47 -13.17 -17.16
C HIS A 68 -7.99 -13.16 -17.35
N ASN A 69 -8.43 -12.88 -18.58
CA ASN A 69 -9.77 -13.25 -19.02
C ASN A 69 -9.86 -14.76 -18.81
N HIS A 70 -10.59 -15.17 -17.78
CA HIS A 70 -11.05 -16.54 -17.62
C HIS A 70 -12.07 -16.83 -18.74
N ASN A 71 -11.60 -16.93 -19.98
CA ASN A 71 -12.35 -17.50 -21.10
C ASN A 71 -12.35 -19.01 -20.95
N HIS A 72 -13.06 -19.48 -19.92
CA HIS A 72 -13.50 -20.86 -19.83
C HIS A 72 -14.81 -20.88 -19.09
N HIS A 73 -15.91 -20.69 -19.82
CA HIS A 73 -17.14 -21.49 -19.69
C HIS A 73 -18.00 -21.31 -20.94
N ASN A 74 -17.95 -22.29 -21.84
CA ASN A 74 -19.06 -22.58 -22.74
C ASN A 74 -20.00 -23.50 -21.95
N GLY A 75 -20.91 -22.92 -21.18
CA GLY A 75 -21.91 -23.65 -20.41
C GLY A 75 -22.88 -22.66 -19.80
N ASP A 76 -24.18 -22.90 -19.99
CA ASP A 76 -25.31 -22.08 -19.54
C ASP A 76 -25.46 -22.08 -18.00
N ASP A 77 -24.44 -21.65 -17.27
CA ASP A 77 -24.53 -21.45 -15.82
C ASP A 77 -24.40 -19.95 -15.53
N ASP A 78 -25.43 -19.38 -14.89
CA ASP A 78 -25.43 -18.06 -14.24
C ASP A 78 -24.43 -18.09 -13.05
N ASP A 79 -23.16 -18.35 -13.32
CA ASP A 79 -22.10 -18.25 -12.33
C ASP A 79 -21.80 -16.75 -12.14
N ASP A 80 -22.40 -16.17 -11.10
CA ASP A 80 -22.07 -14.82 -10.63
C ASP A 80 -20.54 -14.70 -10.53
N GLU A 81 -19.92 -13.89 -11.40
CA GLU A 81 -18.47 -13.69 -11.40
C GLU A 81 -18.06 -12.89 -10.15
N TRP A 82 -17.31 -13.53 -9.25
CA TRP A 82 -16.83 -12.91 -8.01
C TRP A 82 -15.51 -12.18 -8.25
N ASN A 83 -15.52 -10.87 -8.02
CA ASN A 83 -14.32 -10.06 -7.98
C ASN A 83 -13.83 -9.89 -6.53
N ILE A 84 -12.62 -10.37 -6.23
CA ILE A 84 -11.99 -10.20 -4.92
C ILE A 84 -10.83 -9.21 -5.03
N LEU A 85 -10.88 -8.14 -4.25
CA LEU A 85 -9.80 -7.17 -4.11
C LEU A 85 -9.17 -7.29 -2.73
N LEU A 86 -7.85 -7.50 -2.68
CA LEU A 86 -7.07 -7.39 -1.45
C LEU A 86 -6.43 -6.01 -1.39
N VAL A 87 -6.72 -5.28 -0.30
CA VAL A 87 -6.19 -3.94 -0.05
C VAL A 87 -5.28 -4.02 1.18
N ASP A 88 -3.98 -3.78 0.98
CA ASP A 88 -2.97 -3.78 2.05
C ASP A 88 -2.34 -2.39 2.21
N GLY A 89 -2.10 -1.98 3.44
CA GLY A 89 -1.57 -0.67 3.78
C GLY A 89 -1.61 -0.39 5.28
N PHE A 90 -0.61 0.36 5.76
CA PHE A 90 -0.39 0.60 7.19
C PHE A 90 -1.23 1.75 7.78
N LEU A 91 -1.92 2.54 6.95
CA LEU A 91 -2.77 3.68 7.34
C LEU A 91 -4.22 3.58 6.82
N LEU A 92 -4.67 2.41 6.37
CA LEU A 92 -5.99 2.27 5.72
C LEU A 92 -7.16 2.75 6.59
N TYR A 93 -7.06 2.58 7.92
CA TYR A 93 -8.14 2.90 8.85
C TYR A 93 -8.09 4.31 9.45
N VAL A 94 -7.25 5.20 8.91
CA VAL A 94 -7.25 6.62 9.32
C VAL A 94 -8.17 7.49 8.47
N ASN A 95 -8.61 6.97 7.32
CA ASN A 95 -9.44 7.69 6.36
C ASN A 95 -10.80 6.99 6.19
N GLN A 96 -11.89 7.70 6.51
CA GLN A 96 -13.24 7.13 6.49
C GLN A 96 -13.71 6.72 5.08
N ASP A 97 -13.27 7.44 4.04
CA ASP A 97 -13.67 7.14 2.68
C ASP A 97 -13.05 5.81 2.22
N VAL A 98 -11.78 5.56 2.56
CA VAL A 98 -11.15 4.23 2.35
C VAL A 98 -11.90 3.15 3.11
N ILE A 99 -12.21 3.36 4.39
CA ILE A 99 -12.94 2.39 5.23
C ILE A 99 -14.30 2.02 4.63
N ASN A 100 -14.99 2.98 4.01
CA ASN A 100 -16.29 2.78 3.39
C ASN A 100 -16.23 1.91 2.12
N GLU A 101 -15.08 1.87 1.45
CA GLU A 101 -14.86 1.03 0.26
C GLU A 101 -14.51 -0.43 0.60
N LEU A 102 -14.27 -0.77 1.88
CA LEU A 102 -13.85 -2.11 2.31
C LEU A 102 -15.01 -2.94 2.91
N ASP A 103 -15.24 -4.14 2.38
CA ASP A 103 -16.28 -5.06 2.91
C ASP A 103 -15.83 -5.81 4.16
N THR A 104 -14.59 -6.33 4.14
CA THR A 104 -13.96 -7.00 5.28
C THR A 104 -12.69 -6.26 5.68
N LYS A 105 -12.46 -6.12 6.99
CA LYS A 105 -11.37 -5.33 7.55
C LYS A 105 -10.57 -6.20 8.52
N LEU A 106 -9.29 -6.35 8.25
CA LEU A 106 -8.34 -7.07 9.11
C LEU A 106 -7.30 -6.07 9.63
N PHE A 107 -6.95 -6.17 10.91
CA PHE A 107 -5.88 -5.38 11.52
C PHE A 107 -4.84 -6.32 12.11
N VAL A 108 -3.60 -6.21 11.64
CA VAL A 108 -2.49 -7.03 12.13
C VAL A 108 -1.69 -6.20 13.13
N ASN A 109 -1.61 -6.67 14.37
CA ASN A 109 -0.81 -6.03 15.43
C ASN A 109 0.30 -6.96 15.92
N ALA A 110 1.33 -6.35 16.53
CA ALA A 110 2.43 -7.05 17.18
C ALA A 110 3.01 -6.17 18.29
N SER A 111 3.84 -6.76 19.16
CA SER A 111 4.51 -5.99 20.22
C SER A 111 5.47 -4.96 19.63
N TYR A 112 5.68 -3.87 20.39
CA TYR A 112 6.68 -2.84 20.08
C TYR A 112 8.05 -3.46 19.72
N ASP A 113 8.57 -4.38 20.54
CA ASP A 113 9.88 -5.00 20.32
C ASP A 113 9.94 -5.79 19.00
N THR A 114 8.85 -6.49 18.66
CA THR A 114 8.75 -7.25 17.41
C THR A 114 8.76 -6.31 16.21
N LEU A 115 7.98 -5.24 16.26
CA LEU A 115 7.87 -4.26 15.19
C LEU A 115 9.18 -3.49 15.00
N LYS A 116 9.81 -3.04 16.10
CA LYS A 116 11.10 -2.37 16.09
C LYS A 116 12.17 -3.24 15.45
N THR A 117 12.33 -4.47 15.97
CA THR A 117 13.31 -5.43 15.45
C THR A 117 13.10 -5.68 13.95
N ARG A 118 11.85 -5.82 13.49
CA ARG A 118 11.57 -6.05 12.07
C ARG A 118 11.85 -4.81 11.20
N ARG A 119 11.49 -3.62 11.68
CA ARG A 119 11.73 -2.36 10.94
C ARG A 119 13.22 -2.09 10.82
N GLU A 120 13.97 -2.18 11.91
CA GLU A 120 15.41 -1.88 11.94
C GLU A 120 16.23 -2.90 11.14
N ASN A 121 15.75 -4.15 11.03
CA ASN A 121 16.37 -5.16 10.16
C ASN A 121 15.89 -5.10 8.70
N ARG A 122 14.95 -4.20 8.37
CA ARG A 122 14.51 -4.05 6.99
C ARG A 122 15.62 -3.39 6.18
N SER A 123 15.92 -3.96 5.02
CA SER A 123 16.85 -3.38 4.05
C SER A 123 16.38 -2.00 3.58
N VAL A 124 17.23 -1.36 2.79
CA VAL A 124 16.96 -0.10 2.08
C VAL A 124 15.60 -0.16 1.37
N TYR A 125 14.80 0.90 1.54
CA TYR A 125 13.56 1.10 0.79
C TYR A 125 13.91 1.63 -0.60
N VAL A 126 13.42 0.96 -1.65
CA VAL A 126 13.52 1.49 -3.00
C VAL A 126 12.38 2.50 -3.19
N THR A 127 12.73 3.69 -3.67
CA THR A 127 11.79 4.77 -3.97
C THR A 127 11.88 5.11 -5.46
N ILE A 128 10.94 5.90 -5.96
CA ILE A 128 10.96 6.38 -7.35
C ILE A 128 12.20 7.25 -7.63
N GLU A 129 12.73 7.94 -6.62
CA GLU A 129 13.83 8.90 -6.74
C GLU A 129 15.19 8.32 -6.27
N GLY A 130 15.22 7.06 -5.83
CA GLY A 130 16.44 6.39 -5.37
C GLY A 130 16.19 5.46 -4.18
N PHE A 131 16.97 5.62 -3.12
CA PHE A 131 17.00 4.71 -1.98
C PHE A 131 16.76 5.48 -0.68
N TRP A 132 15.88 4.97 0.17
CA TRP A 132 15.63 5.48 1.52
C TRP A 132 16.16 4.49 2.57
N VAL A 133 16.90 5.01 3.53
CA VAL A 133 17.32 4.28 4.72
C VAL A 133 16.82 5.06 5.91
N ASP A 134 16.10 4.38 6.79
CA ASP A 134 15.66 4.97 8.05
C ASP A 134 16.89 5.54 8.79
N PRO A 135 16.91 6.83 9.15
CA PRO A 135 17.98 7.40 9.93
C PRO A 135 18.04 6.76 11.32
N PRO A 136 19.17 6.91 12.06
CA PRO A 136 19.27 6.41 13.42
C PRO A 136 18.07 6.85 14.27
N ASN A 137 17.49 5.91 15.02
CA ASN A 137 16.35 6.13 15.93
C ASN A 137 15.00 6.46 15.25
N TYR A 138 14.89 6.38 13.91
CA TYR A 138 13.66 6.71 13.18
C TYR A 138 12.43 5.93 13.65
N PHE A 139 12.58 4.66 14.06
CA PHE A 139 11.44 3.89 14.56
C PHE A 139 10.83 4.50 15.82
N ASP A 140 11.67 4.91 16.77
CA ASP A 140 11.24 5.47 18.04
C ASP A 140 10.73 6.90 17.90
N ASP A 141 11.38 7.68 17.02
CA ASP A 141 11.11 9.10 16.85
C ASP A 141 9.95 9.38 15.88
N ILE A 142 9.73 8.53 14.88
CA ILE A 142 8.74 8.72 13.82
C ILE A 142 7.75 7.57 13.76
N VAL A 143 8.20 6.34 13.48
CA VAL A 143 7.28 5.23 13.11
C VAL A 143 6.32 4.90 14.24
N TRP A 144 6.85 4.66 15.44
CA TRP A 144 6.05 4.21 16.58
C TRP A 144 5.06 5.27 17.09
N PRO A 145 5.45 6.54 17.30
CA PRO A 145 4.52 7.59 17.69
C PRO A 145 3.40 7.79 16.66
N ASN A 146 3.73 7.76 15.36
CA ASN A 146 2.72 7.91 14.31
C ASN A 146 1.79 6.69 14.25
N TYR A 147 2.32 5.46 14.35
CA TYR A 147 1.50 4.25 14.43
C TYR A 147 0.50 4.30 15.59
N ALA A 148 0.98 4.62 16.80
CA ALA A 148 0.14 4.68 18.00
C ALA A 148 -0.92 5.78 17.88
N LYS A 149 -0.56 6.96 17.35
CA LYS A 149 -1.48 8.07 17.11
C LYS A 149 -2.55 7.72 16.08
N ALA A 150 -2.14 7.18 14.93
CA ALA A 150 -3.02 6.84 13.82
C ALA A 150 -4.05 5.76 14.21
N ASN A 151 -3.61 4.74 14.95
CA ASN A 151 -4.41 3.56 15.27
C ASN A 151 -5.04 3.60 16.67
N LYS A 152 -4.96 4.74 17.37
CA LYS A 152 -5.52 4.88 18.73
C LYS A 152 -6.97 4.40 18.82
N HIS A 153 -7.79 4.71 17.82
CA HIS A 153 -9.20 4.33 17.74
C HIS A 153 -9.46 2.82 17.57
N ILE A 154 -8.42 2.02 17.28
CA ILE A 154 -8.46 0.55 17.14
C ILE A 154 -7.80 -0.12 18.35
N LEU A 155 -6.76 0.51 18.91
CA LEU A 155 -5.94 -0.03 19.99
C LEU A 155 -6.53 0.21 21.39
N ASP A 156 -7.37 1.24 21.55
CA ASP A 156 -8.13 1.54 22.77
C ASP A 156 -9.44 0.75 22.84
#